data_AF-A0A0C2RCF5-F1
#
_entry.id   AF-A0A0C2RCF5-F1
#
_cell.length_a   1.000
_cell.length_b   1.000
_cell.length_c   1.000
_cell.angle_alpha   90.00
_cell.angle_beta   90.00
_cell.angle_gamma   90.00
#
_symmetry.space_group_name_H-M   'P 1'
#
loop_
_entity.id
_entity.type
_entity.pdbx_description
1 polymer ?
#
loop_
_entity_poly.entity_id
_entity_poly.type
_entity_poly.pdbx_seq_one_letter_code
_entity_poly.pdbx_strand_id
1 'polypeptide(L)' 'MIWVGQAESSPNFADHEMPDPDKINRLGSWSGLITQSNHKSSPDITSTVGDLKTANLFDKRIVEVTKKFKG' A
#
# COMPACT_ATOMS: atom_id res chain seq x y z
N MET A 1 -7.32 16.73 12.93
CA MET A 1 -7.21 15.65 11.93
C MET A 1 -5.86 14.99 12.10
N ILE A 2 -5.80 13.67 12.22
CA ILE A 2 -4.53 12.92 12.37
C ILE A 2 -4.20 12.30 11.01
N TRP A 3 -3.00 12.56 10.50
CA TRP A 3 -2.50 11.91 9.30
C TRP A 3 -1.73 10.65 9.66
N VAL A 4 -1.99 9.56 8.94
CA VAL A 4 -1.27 8.29 9.08
C VAL A 4 -0.63 7.95 7.74
N GLY A 5 0.68 8.13 7.65
CA GLY A 5 1.45 7.74 6.46
C GLY A 5 1.71 6.23 6.41
N GLN A 6 2.05 5.75 5.22
CA GLN A 6 2.47 4.37 5.02
C GLN A 6 3.83 4.12 5.66
N ALA A 7 4.00 2.99 6.35
CA ALA A 7 5.25 2.66 7.05
C ALA A 7 6.21 1.81 6.22
N GLU A 8 5.65 0.92 5.40
CA GLU A 8 6.43 -0.05 4.66
C GLU A 8 7.22 0.65 3.55
N SER A 9 8.50 0.31 3.42
CA SER A 9 9.35 0.83 2.34
C SER A 9 8.87 0.34 0.97
N SER A 10 9.07 1.16 -0.06
CA SER A 10 8.99 0.67 -1.44
C SER A 10 9.96 -0.49 -1.64
N PRO A 11 9.63 -1.49 -2.48
CA PRO A 11 10.64 -2.41 -2.98
C PRO A 11 11.69 -1.64 -3.78
N ASN A 12 12.92 -2.17 -3.78
CA ASN A 12 13.95 -1.72 -4.70
C ASN A 12 13.69 -2.37 -6.06
N PHE A 13 13.55 -1.54 -7.08
CA PHE A 13 13.43 -1.98 -8.47
C PHE A 13 14.68 -1.51 -9.22
N ALA A 14 15.18 -2.32 -10.15
CA ALA A 14 16.19 -1.86 -11.09
C ALA A 14 15.56 -0.88 -12.09
N ASP A 15 16.38 -0.07 -12.77
CA ASP A 15 15.89 0.81 -13.83
C ASP A 15 15.10 0.02 -14.87
N HIS A 16 13.90 0.51 -15.20
CA HIS A 16 12.94 -0.09 -16.14
C HIS A 16 12.33 -1.44 -15.73
N GLU A 17 12.49 -1.87 -14.47
CA GLU A 17 11.79 -3.06 -13.96
C GLU A 17 10.33 -2.75 -13.61
N MET A 18 9.42 -3.63 -14.00
CA MET A 18 8.02 -3.51 -13.60
C MET A 18 7.85 -3.89 -12.12
N PRO A 19 7.08 -3.11 -11.33
CA PRO A 19 6.82 -3.47 -9.95
C PRO A 19 6.12 -4.82 -9.82
N ASP A 20 6.73 -5.75 -9.09
CA ASP A 20 6.17 -7.07 -8.81
C ASP A 20 4.81 -6.93 -8.09
N PRO A 21 3.72 -7.50 -8.66
CA PRO A 21 2.37 -7.37 -8.13
C PRO A 21 2.19 -7.98 -6.73
N ASP A 22 3.09 -8.85 -6.28
CA ASP A 22 3.02 -9.51 -4.97
C ASP A 22 3.77 -8.76 -3.87
N LYS A 23 4.53 -7.72 -4.22
CA LYS A 23 5.30 -6.92 -3.25
C LYS A 23 4.43 -5.91 -2.53
N ILE A 24 4.70 -5.75 -1.24
CA ILE A 24 4.09 -4.68 -0.43
C ILE A 24 4.63 -3.32 -0.86
N ASN A 25 3.78 -2.30 -0.78
CA ASN A 25 4.05 -0.92 -1.20
C ASN A 25 4.75 -0.83 -2.57
N ARG A 26 4.33 -1.65 -3.56
CA ARG A 26 4.97 -1.72 -4.89
C ARG A 26 4.99 -0.38 -5.64
N LEU A 27 4.11 0.56 -5.28
CA LEU A 27 4.05 1.91 -5.85
C LEU A 27 4.82 2.95 -5.03
N GLY A 28 5.42 2.55 -3.91
CA GLY A 28 6.33 3.38 -3.12
C GLY A 28 5.71 4.62 -2.48
N SER A 29 4.42 4.55 -2.12
CA SER A 29 3.75 5.66 -1.45
C SER A 29 4.17 5.76 0.00
N TRP A 30 4.48 6.97 0.46
CA TRP A 30 4.71 7.30 1.87
C TRP A 30 3.50 7.99 2.52
N SER A 31 2.69 8.66 1.70
CA SER A 31 1.55 9.44 2.16
C SER A 31 0.39 8.55 2.62
N GLY A 32 0.21 7.39 2.01
CA GLY A 32 -0.85 6.44 2.40
C GLY A 32 -0.93 5.26 1.44
N LEU A 33 -2.00 4.49 1.51
CA LEU A 33 -2.26 3.40 0.56
C LEU A 33 -2.52 3.95 -0.85
N ILE A 34 -1.77 3.45 -1.83
CA ILE A 34 -2.02 3.67 -3.26
C ILE A 34 -2.02 2.32 -3.95
N THR A 35 -2.96 2.13 -4.88
CA THR A 35 -3.06 0.95 -5.75
C THR A 35 -3.22 1.42 -7.19
N GLN A 36 -2.84 0.58 -8.16
CA GLN A 36 -2.97 0.91 -9.58
C GLN A 36 -3.78 -0.17 -10.29
N SER A 37 -4.80 0.27 -11.03
CA SER A 37 -5.55 -0.54 -12.00
C SER A 37 -5.34 0.01 -13.40
N ASN A 38 -5.23 -0.87 -14.39
CA ASN A 38 -5.26 -0.45 -15.79
C ASN A 38 -6.71 -0.34 -16.27
N HIS A 39 -6.94 0.46 -17.31
CA HIS A 39 -8.28 0.73 -17.84
C HIS A 39 -9.06 -0.53 -18.26
N LYS A 40 -8.37 -1.59 -18.68
CA LYS A 40 -8.97 -2.87 -19.09
C LYS A 40 -8.78 -4.01 -18.07
N SER A 41 -8.30 -3.71 -16.86
CA SER A 41 -8.18 -4.71 -15.80
C SER A 41 -9.56 -5.10 -15.28
N SER A 42 -9.81 -6.39 -15.17
CA SER A 42 -11.03 -6.91 -14.54
C SER A 42 -10.92 -6.80 -13.00
N PRO A 43 -12.04 -6.64 -12.27
CA PRO A 43 -12.03 -6.53 -10.79
C PRO A 43 -11.44 -7.73 -10.06
N ASP A 44 -11.34 -8.89 -10.69
CA ASP A 44 -10.68 -10.10 -10.14
C ASP A 44 -9.14 -10.04 -10.23
N ILE A 45 -8.59 -9.16 -11.08
CA ILE A 45 -7.14 -9.02 -11.29
C ILE A 45 -6.56 -7.87 -10.46
N THR A 46 -7.38 -6.87 -10.13
CA THR A 46 -6.98 -5.69 -9.35
C THR A 46 -7.97 -5.47 -8.20
N SER A 47 -7.53 -5.28 -6.96
CA SER A 47 -6.16 -5.05 -6.49
C SER A 47 -5.28 -6.30 -6.41
N THR A 48 -3.97 -6.15 -6.67
CA THR A 48 -3.02 -7.27 -6.63
C THR A 48 -2.82 -7.80 -5.20
N VAL A 49 -2.20 -8.97 -5.05
CA VAL A 49 -1.90 -9.56 -3.74
C VAL A 49 -1.03 -8.63 -2.89
N GLY A 50 -0.03 -7.99 -3.50
CA GLY A 50 0.82 -6.99 -2.83
C GLY A 50 0.03 -5.78 -2.34
N ASP A 51 -0.89 -5.26 -3.17
CA ASP A 51 -1.77 -4.15 -2.82
C ASP A 51 -2.68 -4.52 -1.63
N LEU A 52 -3.25 -5.73 -1.62
CA LEU A 52 -4.08 -6.22 -0.51
C LEU A 52 -3.28 -6.39 0.79
N LYS A 53 -2.06 -6.91 0.72
CA LYS A 53 -1.16 -7.00 1.89
C LYS A 53 -0.80 -5.61 2.43
N THR A 54 -0.52 -4.68 1.52
CA THR A 54 -0.22 -3.28 1.83
C THR A 54 -1.39 -2.60 2.55
N ALA A 55 -2.62 -2.84 2.08
CA ALA A 55 -3.83 -2.33 2.72
C ALA A 55 -4.01 -2.86 4.14
N ASN A 56 -3.83 -4.18 4.35
CA ASN A 56 -3.93 -4.79 5.68
C ASN A 56 -2.92 -4.20 6.68
N LEU A 57 -1.67 -3.97 6.24
CA LEU A 57 -0.64 -3.35 7.09
C LEU A 57 -0.97 -1.88 7.38
N PHE A 58 -1.46 -1.15 6.38
CA PHE A 58 -1.85 0.24 6.54
C PHE A 58 -3.03 0.40 7.53
N ASP A 59 -4.05 -0.46 7.43
CA ASP A 59 -5.19 -0.47 8.35
C ASP A 59 -4.76 -0.76 9.78
N LYS A 60 -3.89 -1.76 9.98
CA LYS A 60 -3.31 -2.07 11.28
C LYS A 60 -2.61 -0.83 11.87
N ARG A 61 -1.84 -0.11 11.06
CA ARG A 61 -1.16 1.12 11.48
C ARG A 61 -2.13 2.23 11.84
N ILE A 62 -3.21 2.43 11.07
CA ILE A 62 -4.26 3.40 11.41
C ILE A 62 -4.81 3.10 12.80
N VAL A 63 -5.20 1.85 13.06
CA VAL A 63 -5.73 1.42 14.37
C VAL A 63 -4.74 1.68 15.49
N GLU A 64 -3.47 1.32 15.30
CA GLU A 64 -2.42 1.53 16.30
C GLU A 64 -2.16 3.01 16.58
N VAL A 65 -2.12 3.85 15.55
CA VAL A 65 -1.95 5.29 15.71
C VAL A 65 -3.15 5.88 16.42
N THR A 66 -4.38 5.58 15.98
CA THR A 66 -5.60 6.10 16.61
C THR A 66 -5.69 5.73 18.08
N LYS A 67 -5.29 4.51 18.47
CA LYS A 67 -5.23 4.09 19.88
C LYS A 67 -4.29 4.96 20.72
N LYS A 68 -3.16 5.43 20.18
CA LYS A 68 -2.23 6.32 20.90
C LYS A 68 -2.80 7.72 21.16
N PHE A 69 -3.77 8.14 20.37
CA PHE A 69 -4.45 9.43 20.54
C PHE A 69 -5.77 9.32 21.31
N LYS A 70 -6.18 8.10 21.69
CA LYS A 70 -7.29 7.87 22.59
C LYS A 70 -6.73 7.91 24.02
N GLY A 71 -6.92 9.05 24.69
CA GLY A 71 -6.62 9.21 26.12
C GLY A 71 -7.41 8.22 26.98
#